data_AF-A0A098E5A3-F1
#
_entry.id   AF-A0A098E5A3-F1
#
_cell.length_a   1.000
_cell.length_b   1.000
_cell.length_c   1.000
_cell.angle_alpha   90.00
_cell.angle_beta   90.00
_cell.angle_gamma   90.00
#
_symmetry.space_group_name_H-M   'P 1'
#
loop_
_entity.id
_entity.type
_entity.pdbx_description
1 polymer ?
#
loop_
_entity_poly.entity_id
_entity_poly.type
_entity_poly.pdbx_seq_one_letter_code
_entity_poly.pdbx_strand_id
1 'polypeptide(L)'
;SIELDSHLFNLSSEKLKLNTRVTLIHQDILQFQFPNKQRYKIVGSIPYHLSTQIIKKVVFESHASDIYLIVEEGFYKRTLDIHRTLGLLLHTQVSIQQLLKLPAECFHPKPKVNSVLIKLTRHT
;
A
#
# COMPACT_ATOMS: atom_id res chain seq x y z
N SER A 1 -3.98 -7.64 -9.19
CA SER A 1 -4.66 -6.98 -8.07
C SER A 1 -4.95 -8.01 -7.01
N ILE A 2 -4.73 -7.70 -5.74
CA ILE A 2 -5.06 -8.58 -4.61
C ILE A 2 -6.22 -7.92 -3.87
N GLU A 3 -7.35 -8.62 -3.78
CA GLU A 3 -8.58 -8.10 -3.17
C GLU A 3 -9.13 -9.18 -2.22
N LEU A 4 -9.60 -8.78 -1.04
CA LEU A 4 -10.15 -9.68 -0.03
C LEU A 4 -11.68 -9.75 -0.12
N ASP A 5 -12.32 -8.63 -0.44
CA ASP A 5 -13.78 -8.56 -0.52
C ASP A 5 -14.28 -9.24 -1.81
N SER A 6 -15.15 -10.23 -1.66
CA SER A 6 -15.66 -11.02 -2.79
C SER A 6 -16.52 -10.19 -3.75
N HIS A 7 -17.26 -9.20 -3.24
CA HIS A 7 -18.08 -8.32 -4.06
C HIS A 7 -17.20 -7.40 -4.92
N LEU A 8 -16.19 -6.77 -4.33
CA LEU A 8 -15.24 -5.93 -5.06
C LEU A 8 -14.38 -6.73 -6.04
N PHE A 9 -14.00 -7.97 -5.68
CA PHE A 9 -13.31 -8.88 -6.58
C PHE A 9 -14.14 -9.18 -7.81
N ASN A 10 -15.41 -9.56 -7.63
CA ASN A 10 -16.33 -9.86 -8.74
C ASN A 10 -16.58 -8.63 -9.63
N LEU A 11 -16.80 -7.46 -9.02
CA LEU A 11 -16.97 -6.21 -9.76
C LEU A 11 -15.73 -5.87 -10.59
N SER A 12 -14.54 -6.05 -10.02
CA SER A 12 -13.27 -5.82 -10.71
C SER A 12 -13.04 -6.82 -11.83
N SER A 13 -13.44 -8.08 -11.62
CA SER A 13 -13.33 -9.17 -12.60
C SER A 13 -14.17 -8.88 -13.84
N GLU A 14 -15.43 -8.46 -13.66
CA GLU A 14 -16.28 -8.04 -14.77
C GLU A 14 -15.72 -6.81 -15.49
N LYS A 15 -15.32 -5.78 -14.74
CA LYS A 15 -14.78 -4.53 -15.31
C LYS A 15 -13.49 -4.74 -16.11
N LEU A 16 -12.67 -5.70 -15.71
CA LEU A 16 -11.34 -5.96 -16.29
C LEU A 16 -11.30 -7.23 -17.14
N LYS A 17 -12.45 -7.85 -17.43
CA LYS A 17 -12.57 -9.14 -18.12
C LYS A 17 -11.81 -9.22 -19.45
N LEU A 18 -11.73 -8.11 -20.19
CA LEU A 18 -11.04 -8.04 -21.49
C LEU A 18 -9.55 -7.69 -21.37
N ASN A 19 -9.05 -7.39 -20.18
CA ASN A 19 -7.66 -6.98 -19.96
C ASN A 19 -6.77 -8.16 -19.56
N THR A 20 -6.12 -8.77 -20.55
CA THR A 20 -5.22 -9.92 -20.37
C THR A 20 -3.93 -9.60 -19.60
N ARG A 21 -3.62 -8.32 -19.37
CA ARG A 21 -2.44 -7.88 -18.62
C ARG A 21 -2.70 -7.76 -17.11
N VAL A 22 -3.93 -8.01 -16.67
CA VAL A 22 -4.30 -7.90 -15.25
C VAL A 22 -4.81 -9.24 -14.74
N THR A 23 -4.06 -9.81 -13.80
CA THR A 23 -4.52 -10.95 -13.00
C THR A 23 -5.14 -10.43 -11.71
N LEU A 24 -6.37 -10.83 -11.42
CA LEU A 24 -7.02 -10.60 -10.13
C LEU A 24 -6.84 -11.83 -9.23
N ILE A 25 -6.54 -11.58 -7.96
CA ILE A 25 -6.31 -12.61 -6.94
C ILE A 25 -7.24 -12.30 -5.77
N HIS A 26 -8.16 -13.22 -5.46
CA HIS A 26 -9.07 -13.10 -4.32
C HIS A 26 -8.38 -13.67 -3.07
N GLN A 27 -7.67 -12.82 -2.33
CA GLN A 27 -6.87 -13.23 -1.18
C GLN A 27 -6.64 -12.06 -0.22
N ASP A 28 -6.42 -12.38 1.06
CA ASP A 28 -5.89 -11.43 2.04
C ASP A 28 -4.42 -11.09 1.73
N ILE A 29 -4.12 -9.80 1.53
CA ILE A 29 -2.76 -9.29 1.31
C ILE A 29 -1.81 -9.62 2.46
N LEU A 30 -2.30 -9.73 3.70
CA LEU A 30 -1.49 -10.09 4.85
C LEU A 30 -1.04 -11.55 4.79
N GLN A 31 -1.79 -12.42 4.09
CA GLN A 31 -1.45 -13.83 3.85
C GLN A 31 -0.80 -14.06 2.48
N PHE A 32 -0.77 -13.05 1.62
CA PHE A 32 -0.18 -13.16 0.28
C PHE A 32 1.33 -13.39 0.36
N GLN A 33 1.83 -14.29 -0.50
CA GLN A 33 3.26 -14.55 -0.67
C GLN A 33 3.78 -13.78 -1.87
N PHE A 34 4.67 -12.83 -1.64
CA PHE A 34 5.25 -12.04 -2.70
C PHE A 34 6.30 -12.84 -3.50
N PRO A 35 6.48 -12.53 -4.80
CA PRO A 35 7.54 -13.15 -5.59
C PRO A 35 8.93 -12.71 -5.08
N ASN A 36 9.88 -13.65 -5.07
CA ASN A 36 11.24 -13.42 -4.55
C ASN A 36 12.29 -13.12 -5.63
N LYS A 37 12.05 -13.54 -6.89
CA LYS A 37 13.08 -13.56 -7.95
C LYS A 37 12.90 -12.49 -9.04
N GLN A 38 11.90 -11.61 -8.89
CA GLN A 38 11.58 -10.60 -9.89
C GLN A 38 11.62 -9.22 -9.27
N ARG A 39 12.07 -8.22 -10.05
CA ARG A 39 11.92 -6.82 -9.68
C ARG A 39 10.50 -6.39 -10.00
N TYR A 40 9.76 -5.97 -8.99
CA TYR A 40 8.42 -5.44 -9.14
C TYR A 40 8.23 -4.21 -8.25
N LYS A 41 7.10 -3.54 -8.48
CA LYS A 41 6.64 -2.41 -7.70
C LYS A 41 5.30 -2.77 -7.07
N ILE A 42 5.02 -2.19 -5.92
CA ILE A 42 3.73 -2.30 -5.25
C ILE A 42 3.04 -0.94 -5.34
N VAL A 43 1.76 -0.93 -5.67
CA VAL A 43 0.91 0.27 -5.66
C VAL A 43 -0.41 -0.09 -4.99
N GLY A 44 -0.85 0.70 -4.03
CA GLY A 44 -2.11 0.42 -3.33
C GLY A 44 -2.70 1.62 -2.59
N SER A 45 -4.02 1.74 -2.63
CA SER A 45 -4.78 2.57 -1.70
C SER A 45 -5.27 1.67 -0.57
N ILE A 46 -4.72 1.84 0.63
CA ILE A 46 -4.91 0.86 1.71
C ILE A 46 -5.90 1.36 2.78
N PRO A 47 -6.69 0.47 3.40
CA PRO A 47 -7.57 0.86 4.51
C PRO A 47 -6.76 1.37 5.71
N TYR A 48 -7.16 2.51 6.29
CA TYR A 48 -6.38 3.18 7.34
C TYR A 48 -6.14 2.31 8.57
N HIS A 49 -7.12 1.50 8.97
CA HIS A 49 -7.02 0.62 10.13
C HIS A 49 -6.00 -0.53 9.94
N LEU A 50 -5.66 -0.87 8.68
CA LEU A 50 -4.65 -1.87 8.34
C LEU A 50 -3.31 -1.27 7.92
N SER A 51 -3.16 0.07 7.87
CA SER A 51 -1.96 0.73 7.36
C SER A 51 -0.66 0.20 7.98
N THR A 52 -0.61 0.02 9.31
CA THR A 52 0.56 -0.51 10.01
C THR A 52 0.89 -1.95 9.60
N GLN A 53 -0.13 -2.80 9.43
CA GLN A 53 0.07 -4.21 9.10
C GLN A 53 0.52 -4.34 7.65
N ILE A 54 -0.16 -3.64 6.74
CA ILE A 54 0.16 -3.70 5.31
C ILE A 54 1.52 -3.08 5.04
N ILE A 55 1.87 -1.92 5.62
CA ILE A 55 3.19 -1.32 5.40
C ILE A 55 4.31 -2.25 5.87
N LYS A 56 4.14 -2.94 7.01
CA LYS A 56 5.10 -3.93 7.50
C LYS A 56 5.16 -5.12 6.55
N LYS A 57 4.02 -5.65 6.13
CA LYS A 57 3.94 -6.78 5.18
C LYS A 57 4.69 -6.47 3.90
N VAL A 58 4.41 -5.33 3.25
CA VAL A 58 5.07 -4.97 1.98
C VAL A 58 6.53 -4.57 2.14
N VAL A 59 6.91 -4.00 3.28
CA VAL A 59 8.31 -3.62 3.51
C VAL A 59 9.15 -4.83 3.92
N PHE A 60 8.72 -5.67 4.85
CA PHE A 60 9.55 -6.75 5.40
C PHE A 60 9.41 -8.09 4.70
N GLU A 61 8.28 -8.36 4.04
CA GLU A 61 8.01 -9.66 3.41
C GLU A 61 7.93 -9.59 1.88
N SER A 62 8.27 -8.44 1.29
CA SER A 62 8.38 -8.27 -0.16
C SER A 62 9.75 -7.71 -0.57
N HIS A 63 10.14 -8.01 -1.80
CA HIS A 63 11.35 -7.50 -2.45
C HIS A 63 11.04 -6.38 -3.47
N ALA A 64 9.90 -5.70 -3.32
CA ALA A 64 9.55 -4.58 -4.18
C ALA A 64 10.61 -3.47 -4.11
N SER A 65 11.03 -2.94 -5.27
CA SER A 65 12.01 -1.85 -5.33
C SER A 65 11.39 -0.51 -4.95
N ASP A 66 10.15 -0.29 -5.40
CA ASP A 66 9.37 0.90 -5.12
C ASP A 66 7.97 0.48 -4.66
N ILE A 67 7.50 1.12 -3.60
CA ILE A 67 6.19 0.90 -3.01
C ILE A 67 5.47 2.24 -2.97
N TYR A 68 4.29 2.33 -3.56
CA TYR A 68 3.47 3.53 -3.60
C TYR A 68 2.18 3.26 -2.82
N LEU A 69 1.97 3.99 -1.73
CA LEU A 69 0.79 3.80 -0.88
C LEU A 69 0.04 5.12 -0.71
N ILE A 70 -1.28 5.06 -0.82
CA ILE A 70 -2.15 6.12 -0.31
C ILE A 70 -2.49 5.79 1.14
N VAL A 71 -2.12 6.68 2.05
CA VAL A 71 -2.32 6.52 3.50
C VAL A 71 -2.85 7.81 4.11
N GLU A 72 -3.41 7.74 5.30
CA GLU A 72 -3.79 8.92 6.08
C GLU A 72 -2.57 9.83 6.37
N GLU A 73 -2.75 11.15 6.30
CA GLU A 73 -1.68 12.13 6.57
C GLU A 73 -1.07 11.97 7.97
N GLY A 74 -1.89 11.71 9.00
CA GLY A 74 -1.41 11.44 10.36
C GLY A 74 -0.61 10.13 10.47
N PHE A 75 -0.95 9.12 9.67
CA PHE A 75 -0.17 7.89 9.59
C PHE A 75 1.19 8.14 8.92
N TYR A 76 1.23 8.88 7.82
CA TYR A 76 2.50 9.24 7.18
C TYR A 76 3.45 9.97 8.13
N LYS A 77 3.00 10.99 8.86
CA LYS A 77 3.83 11.69 9.85
C LYS A 77 4.43 10.74 10.88
N ARG A 78 3.65 9.75 11.34
CA ARG A 78 4.10 8.70 12.26
C ARG A 78 5.13 7.74 11.67
N THR A 79 5.20 7.59 10.34
CA THR A 79 6.23 6.78 9.68
C THR A 79 7.58 7.48 9.58
N LEU A 80 7.61 8.82 9.65
CA LEU A 80 8.84 9.62 9.64
C LEU A 80 9.49 9.76 11.02
N ASP A 81 8.71 9.56 12.08
CA ASP A 81 9.17 9.71 13.45
C ASP A 81 9.98 8.49 13.90
N ILE A 82 11.31 8.62 13.85
CA ILE A 82 12.26 7.58 14.25
C ILE A 82 12.27 7.31 15.76
N HIS A 83 11.64 8.15 16.59
CA HIS A 83 11.46 7.85 18.01
C HIS A 83 10.34 6.83 18.24
N ARG A 84 9.53 6.53 17.21
CA ARG A 84 8.51 5.49 17.24
C ARG A 84 9.05 4.22 16.60
N THR A 85 8.74 3.07 17.21
CA THR A 85 9.20 1.75 16.73
C THR A 85 8.92 1.50 15.26
N LEU A 86 7.73 1.92 14.77
CA LEU A 86 7.38 1.76 13.35
C LEU A 86 8.29 2.60 12.44
N GLY A 87 8.47 3.89 12.77
CA GLY A 87 9.31 4.78 11.96
C GLY A 87 10.75 4.29 11.94
N LEU A 88 11.32 4.00 13.12
CA LEU A 88 12.67 3.43 13.22
C LEU A 88 12.84 2.17 12.35
N LEU A 89 11.91 1.21 12.48
CA LEU A 89 12.00 -0.06 11.77
C LEU A 89 11.91 0.13 10.25
N LEU A 90 10.97 0.96 9.77
CA LEU A 90 10.82 1.24 8.33
C LEU A 90 12.08 1.90 7.75
N HIS A 91 12.63 2.89 8.45
CA HIS A 91 13.82 3.61 8.01
C HIS A 91 15.08 2.74 7.92
N THR A 92 15.11 1.54 8.50
CA THR A 92 16.21 0.58 8.28
C THR A 92 16.19 -0.05 6.89
N GLN A 93 15.01 -0.14 6.26
CA GLN A 93 14.81 -0.88 5.01
C GLN A 93 14.55 0.02 3.80
N VAL A 94 13.90 1.16 4.02
CA VAL A 94 13.38 2.01 2.95
C VAL A 94 13.49 3.49 3.27
N SER A 95 13.69 4.29 2.23
CA SER A 95 13.55 5.74 2.25
C SER A 95 12.10 6.13 1.94
N ILE A 96 11.50 7.01 2.74
CA ILE A 96 10.08 7.39 2.63
C ILE A 96 9.96 8.85 2.16
N GLN A 97 9.17 9.09 1.11
CA GLN A 97 8.92 10.41 0.55
C GLN A 97 7.42 10.63 0.33
N GLN A 98 6.90 11.82 0.69
CA GLN A 98 5.58 12.26 0.25
C GLN A 98 5.65 12.76 -1.19
N LEU A 99 4.77 12.24 -2.05
CA LEU A 99 4.66 12.68 -3.45
C LEU A 99 3.52 13.67 -3.65
N LEU A 100 2.36 13.42 -3.03
CA LEU A 100 1.15 14.21 -3.25
C LEU A 100 0.29 14.24 -2.00
N LYS A 101 -0.33 15.39 -1.71
CA LYS A 101 -1.44 15.49 -0.76
C LYS A 101 -2.76 15.26 -1.47
N LEU A 102 -3.62 14.44 -0.88
CA LEU A 102 -4.92 14.06 -1.41
C LEU A 102 -6.02 14.55 -0.45
N PRO A 103 -6.78 15.59 -0.82
CA PRO A 103 -7.90 16.06 -0.01
C PRO A 103 -8.92 14.95 0.22
N ALA A 104 -9.60 14.97 1.37
CA ALA A 104 -10.63 14.00 1.72
C ALA A 104 -11.78 13.94 0.69
N GLU A 105 -12.03 15.04 0.00
CA GLU A 105 -13.04 15.17 -1.06
C GLU A 105 -12.81 14.23 -2.25
N CYS A 106 -11.59 13.71 -2.43
CA CYS A 106 -11.29 12.76 -3.50
C CYS A 106 -11.79 11.33 -3.23
N PHE A 107 -12.33 11.06 -2.04
CA PHE A 107 -12.71 9.71 -1.61
C PHE A 107 -14.20 9.60 -1.31
N HIS A 108 -14.74 8.39 -1.52
CA HIS A 108 -16.10 8.03 -1.15
C HIS A 108 -16.12 6.69 -0.41
N PRO A 109 -16.71 6.60 0.79
CA PRO A 109 -17.23 7.72 1.59
C PRO A 109 -16.13 8.72 1.99
N LYS A 110 -16.50 9.99 2.18
CA LYS A 110 -15.53 11.05 2.53
C LYS A 110 -14.91 10.78 3.91
N PRO A 111 -13.58 10.58 4.02
CA PRO A 111 -12.92 10.42 5.31
C PRO A 111 -12.91 11.75 6.08
N LYS A 112 -12.69 11.68 7.40
CA LYS A 112 -12.57 12.87 8.27
C LYS A 112 -11.24 13.61 8.12
N VAL A 113 -10.28 13.00 7.46
CA VAL A 113 -8.87 13.39 7.41
C VAL A 113 -8.35 13.25 5.99
N ASN A 114 -7.34 14.04 5.65
CA ASN A 114 -6.69 13.98 4.36
C ASN A 114 -5.79 12.75 4.23
N SER A 115 -5.55 12.35 2.98
CA SER A 115 -4.58 11.33 2.63
C SER A 115 -3.33 11.93 2.02
N VAL A 116 -2.28 11.12 1.92
CA VAL A 116 -1.08 11.41 1.17
C VAL A 116 -0.69 10.19 0.34
N LEU A 117 -0.22 10.43 -0.87
CA LEU A 117 0.50 9.43 -1.65
C LEU A 117 1.96 9.47 -1.22
N ILE A 118 2.45 8.35 -0.70
CA ILE A 118 3.84 8.17 -0.29
C ILE A 118 4.53 7.17 -1.21
N LYS A 119 5.83 7.38 -1.39
CA LYS A 119 6.75 6.45 -2.04
C LYS A 119 7.75 5.95 -1.01
N LEU A 120 7.90 4.63 -0.94
CA LEU A 120 8.96 3.96 -0.22
C LEU A 120 9.93 3.34 -1.23
N THR A 121 11.21 3.68 -1.10
CA THR A 121 12.28 3.20 -1.99
C THR A 121 13.20 2.30 -1.19
N ARG A 122 13.39 1.06 -1.64
CA ARG A 122 14.27 0.08 -0.99
C ARG A 122 15.72 0.58 -0.99
N HIS A 123 16.38 0.47 0.16
CA HIS A 123 17.83 0.67 0.22
C HIS A 123 18.54 -0.45 -0.56
N THR A 124 19.60 -0.08 -1.29
CA THR A 124 20.47 -1.03 -1.99
C THR A 124 21.39 -1.74 -1.02
#